data_AF-I3SS00-F1
#
_entry.id   AF-I3SS00-F1
#
_cell.length_a   1.000
_cell.length_b   1.000
_cell.length_c   1.000
_cell.angle_alpha   90.00
_cell.angle_beta   90.00
_cell.angle_gamma   90.00
#
_symmetry.space_group_name_H-M   'P 1'
#
loop_
_entity.id
_entity.type
_entity.pdbx_description
1 polymer ?
#
loop_
_entity_poly.entity_id
_entity_poly.type
_entity_poly.pdbx_seq_one_letter_code
_entity_poly.pdbx_strand_id
1 'polypeptide(L)'
;MSPLQRNPQAKASSMFGGTRDKCSGCQKTVYPTEKVTVNGTPYHKSCFKCCHGGCTISPSNYIAHEGKLYCKHHHIQLIKQKGNLSQLEGDHEKNAGKINGEEVVAET
;
A
#
# COMPACT_ATOMS: atom_id res chain seq x y z
N MET A 1 26.13 37.66 -22.03
CA MET A 1 25.36 36.84 -21.08
C MET A 1 25.06 35.51 -21.76
N SER A 2 25.56 34.41 -21.21
CA SER A 2 25.57 33.06 -21.80
C SER A 2 24.18 32.40 -21.77
N PRO A 3 23.76 31.68 -22.83
CA PRO A 3 22.62 30.76 -22.75
C PRO A 3 23.08 29.38 -22.23
N LEU A 4 22.51 28.92 -21.12
CA LEU A 4 22.73 27.57 -20.61
C LEU A 4 21.82 26.57 -21.36
N GLN A 5 22.40 25.88 -22.34
CA GLN A 5 21.87 24.65 -22.94
C GLN A 5 22.05 23.45 -21.99
N ARG A 6 21.04 22.56 -21.93
CA ARG A 6 21.01 21.11 -21.52
C ARG A 6 19.89 20.85 -20.51
N ASN A 7 19.07 19.79 -20.57
CA ASN A 7 18.99 18.58 -21.38
C ASN A 7 17.64 17.92 -20.98
N PRO A 8 16.75 17.52 -21.90
CA PRO A 8 15.55 16.77 -21.55
C PRO A 8 15.94 15.34 -21.22
N GLN A 9 16.37 15.11 -19.99
CA GLN A 9 16.56 13.75 -19.48
C GLN A 9 15.16 13.15 -19.22
N ALA A 10 14.51 12.78 -20.30
CA ALA A 10 13.63 11.64 -20.38
C ALA A 10 14.39 10.42 -19.85
N LYS A 11 14.33 10.21 -18.53
CA LYS A 11 14.57 8.91 -17.91
C LYS A 11 13.22 8.26 -17.72
N ALA A 12 12.57 8.06 -18.87
CA ALA A 12 11.56 7.03 -19.06
C ALA A 12 12.30 5.68 -19.07
N SER A 13 12.65 5.20 -17.88
CA SER A 13 13.27 3.89 -17.72
C SER A 13 12.52 3.16 -16.62
N SER A 14 11.42 2.50 -17.01
CA SER A 14 10.87 1.27 -16.41
C SER A 14 9.54 0.82 -17.05
N MET A 15 9.31 1.09 -18.34
CA MET A 15 8.24 0.37 -19.05
C MET A 15 8.75 -1.04 -19.39
N PHE A 16 7.91 -2.03 -19.09
CA PHE A 16 8.04 -3.49 -19.27
C PHE A 16 8.52 -4.33 -18.09
N GLY A 17 7.59 -5.17 -17.58
CA GLY A 17 7.83 -6.61 -17.69
C GLY A 17 7.81 -7.45 -16.42
N GLY A 18 6.68 -7.50 -15.73
CA GLY A 18 6.38 -8.64 -14.86
C GLY A 18 5.21 -8.35 -13.92
N THR A 19 4.11 -9.06 -14.09
CA THR A 19 2.91 -9.10 -13.24
C THR A 19 3.20 -9.68 -11.86
N ARG A 20 4.17 -9.11 -11.14
CA ARG A 20 4.51 -9.46 -9.76
C ARG A 20 4.20 -8.23 -8.93
N ASP A 21 3.08 -8.26 -8.21
CA ASP A 21 2.68 -7.21 -7.28
C ASP A 21 3.89 -6.80 -6.42
N LYS A 22 4.23 -5.51 -6.40
CA LYS A 22 5.35 -4.99 -5.59
C LYS A 22 4.80 -4.39 -4.32
N CYS A 23 5.31 -4.82 -3.18
CA CYS A 23 4.90 -4.31 -1.89
C CYS A 23 5.19 -2.82 -1.81
N SER A 24 4.19 -2.00 -1.55
CA SER A 24 4.44 -0.56 -1.38
C SER A 24 5.17 -0.23 -0.08
N GLY A 25 5.25 -1.16 0.87
CA GLY A 25 5.99 -0.99 2.11
C GLY A 25 7.49 -1.31 2.01
N CYS A 26 7.89 -2.23 1.14
CA CYS A 26 9.30 -2.66 1.04
C CYS A 26 9.84 -2.75 -0.40
N GLN A 27 9.04 -2.37 -1.40
CA GLN A 27 9.33 -2.46 -2.84
C GLN A 27 9.73 -3.86 -3.37
N LYS A 28 9.60 -4.91 -2.56
CA LYS A 28 9.86 -6.31 -2.97
C LYS A 28 8.64 -6.94 -3.62
N THR A 29 8.85 -7.97 -4.44
CA THR A 29 7.76 -8.77 -5.00
C THR A 29 6.96 -9.46 -3.90
N VAL A 30 5.65 -9.34 -3.98
CA VAL A 30 4.65 -9.93 -3.07
C VAL A 30 4.10 -11.17 -3.74
N TYR A 31 4.22 -12.29 -3.07
CA TYR A 31 3.65 -13.55 -3.52
C TYR A 31 2.19 -13.66 -3.08
N PRO A 32 1.31 -14.31 -3.85
CA PRO A 32 -0.12 -14.48 -3.51
C PRO A 32 -0.37 -14.98 -2.07
N THR A 33 0.48 -15.88 -1.56
CA THR A 33 0.42 -16.40 -0.18
C THR A 33 0.51 -15.29 0.90
N GLU A 34 1.33 -14.28 0.66
CA GLU A 34 1.55 -13.15 1.57
C GLU A 34 0.92 -11.86 1.08
N LYS A 35 0.21 -11.89 -0.06
CA LYS A 35 -0.38 -10.73 -0.70
C LYS A 35 -1.57 -10.23 0.11
N VAL A 36 -1.49 -8.96 0.46
CA VAL A 36 -2.58 -8.20 1.03
C VAL A 36 -2.81 -6.99 0.15
N THR A 37 -3.99 -6.86 -0.43
CA THR A 37 -4.35 -5.67 -1.22
C THR A 37 -5.18 -4.73 -0.37
N VAL A 38 -4.73 -3.48 -0.29
CA VAL A 38 -5.28 -2.45 0.58
C VAL A 38 -5.41 -1.17 -0.22
N ASN A 39 -6.62 -0.63 -0.38
CA ASN A 39 -6.91 0.50 -1.28
C ASN A 39 -6.28 0.35 -2.68
N GLY A 40 -6.35 -0.87 -3.25
CA GLY A 40 -5.76 -1.18 -4.55
C GLY A 40 -4.24 -1.34 -4.57
N THR A 41 -3.58 -1.22 -3.41
CA THR A 41 -2.12 -1.30 -3.29
C THR A 41 -1.70 -2.62 -2.62
N PRO A 42 -0.79 -3.41 -3.23
CA PRO A 42 -0.34 -4.66 -2.63
C PRO A 42 0.74 -4.43 -1.56
N TYR A 43 0.64 -5.20 -0.48
CA TYR A 43 1.56 -5.25 0.66
C TYR A 43 1.80 -6.71 1.07
N HIS A 44 2.93 -6.98 1.72
CA HIS A 44 3.10 -8.25 2.45
C HIS A 44 2.35 -8.20 3.78
N LYS A 45 1.81 -9.34 4.23
CA LYS A 45 1.28 -9.54 5.59
C LYS A 45 2.24 -9.02 6.67
N SER A 46 3.53 -9.30 6.54
CA SER A 46 4.59 -8.88 7.47
C SER A 46 5.04 -7.41 7.31
N CYS A 47 4.78 -6.82 6.15
CA CYS A 47 5.05 -5.41 5.89
C CYS A 47 3.91 -4.50 6.39
N PHE A 48 2.72 -5.07 6.57
CA PHE A 48 1.53 -4.37 7.01
C PHE A 48 1.53 -4.15 8.53
N LYS A 49 2.35 -3.20 8.98
CA LYS A 49 2.53 -2.86 10.40
C LYS A 49 2.51 -1.35 10.62
N CYS A 50 2.17 -0.94 11.83
CA CYS A 50 2.15 0.45 12.23
C CYS A 50 3.56 1.06 12.18
N CYS A 51 3.72 2.19 11.49
CA CYS A 51 4.99 2.89 11.38
C CYS A 51 5.46 3.51 12.71
N HIS A 52 4.53 3.83 13.62
CA HIS A 52 4.84 4.50 14.88
C HIS A 52 5.27 3.52 15.99
N GLY A 53 4.57 2.38 16.12
CA GLY A 53 4.79 1.44 17.22
C GLY A 53 5.23 0.04 16.80
N GLY A 54 5.41 -0.22 15.50
CA GLY A 54 5.73 -1.56 15.00
C GLY A 54 4.63 -2.60 15.20
N CYS A 55 3.47 -2.23 15.73
CA CYS A 55 2.35 -3.14 15.99
C CYS A 55 1.87 -3.76 14.67
N THR A 56 1.65 -5.07 14.67
CA THR A 56 0.97 -5.76 13.57
C THR A 56 -0.46 -5.25 13.48
N ILE A 57 -0.83 -4.71 12.32
CA ILE A 57 -2.19 -4.24 12.07
C ILE A 57 -2.83 -5.13 11.02
N SER A 58 -4.14 -5.31 11.11
CA SER A 58 -4.86 -6.15 10.17
C SER A 58 -5.37 -5.33 8.99
N PRO A 59 -5.50 -5.92 7.79
CA PRO A 59 -6.08 -5.26 6.62
C PRO A 59 -7.53 -4.79 6.86
N SER A 60 -8.22 -5.39 7.83
CA SER A 60 -9.56 -5.00 8.27
C SER A 60 -9.56 -3.85 9.30
N ASN A 61 -8.41 -3.51 9.89
CA ASN A 61 -8.34 -2.60 11.02
C ASN A 61 -7.02 -1.79 11.00
N TYR A 62 -6.79 -1.11 9.88
CA TYR A 62 -5.65 -0.22 9.68
C TYR A 62 -6.13 1.19 9.35
N ILE A 63 -5.24 2.16 9.51
CA ILE A 63 -5.49 3.54 9.09
C ILE A 63 -4.32 4.01 8.23
N ALA A 64 -4.60 4.43 7.02
CA ALA A 64 -3.63 5.08 6.15
C ALA A 64 -3.72 6.60 6.31
N HIS A 65 -2.64 7.23 6.76
CA HIS A 65 -2.55 8.68 6.93
C HIS A 65 -1.23 9.19 6.34
N GLU A 66 -1.30 10.18 5.44
CA GLU A 66 -0.12 10.75 4.73
C GLU A 66 0.74 9.66 4.03
N GLY A 67 0.10 8.62 3.48
CA GLY A 67 0.79 7.50 2.83
C GLY A 67 1.49 6.52 3.80
N LYS A 68 1.28 6.66 5.11
CA LYS A 68 1.82 5.79 6.14
C LYS A 68 0.72 4.99 6.84
N LEU A 69 1.06 3.79 7.29
CA LEU A 69 0.15 2.89 7.98
C LEU A 69 0.25 3.06 9.50
N TYR A 70 -0.90 3.24 10.16
CA TYR A 70 -1.04 3.38 11.60
C TYR A 70 -2.09 2.42 12.16
N CYS A 71 -1.92 2.02 13.43
CA CYS A 71 -2.98 1.35 14.17
C CYS A 71 -3.99 2.39 14.70
N LYS A 72 -5.22 1.97 15.00
CA LYS A 72 -6.26 2.84 15.60
C LYS A 72 -5.74 3.65 16.78
N HIS A 73 -5.01 3.00 17.68
CA HIS A 73 -4.47 3.65 18.88
C HIS A 73 -3.48 4.78 18.56
N HIS A 74 -2.42 4.49 17.79
CA HIS A 74 -1.42 5.50 17.41
C HIS A 74 -2.00 6.59 16.50
N HIS A 75 -2.94 6.24 15.62
CA HIS A 75 -3.60 7.22 14.78
C HIS A 75 -4.42 8.22 15.61
N ILE A 76 -5.23 7.74 16.55
CA ILE A 76 -6.00 8.61 17.45
C ILE A 76 -5.06 9.53 18.24
N GLN A 77 -3.92 9.01 18.71
CA GLN A 77 -2.94 9.80 19.45
C GLN A 77 -2.29 10.89 18.58
N LEU A 78 -1.95 10.56 17.32
CA LEU A 78 -1.45 11.52 16.34
C LEU A 78 -2.48 12.63 16.05
N ILE A 79 -3.74 12.26 15.83
CA ILE A 79 -4.81 13.22 15.55
C ILE A 79 -5.08 14.12 16.75
N LYS A 80 -5.08 13.57 17.98
CA LYS A 80 -5.21 14.34 19.22
C LYS A 80 -4.09 15.38 19.36
N GLN A 81 -2.88 15.06 18.92
CA GLN A 81 -1.76 16.01 18.92
C GLN A 81 -1.84 17.04 17.78
N LYS A 82 -2.36 16.65 16.61
CA LYS A 82 -2.50 17.54 15.43
C LYS A 82 -3.77 18.41 15.45
N GLY A 83 -4.74 18.14 16.33
CA GLY A 83 -5.92 18.99 16.56
C GLY A 83 -7.05 18.88 15.52
N ASN A 84 -7.03 17.90 14.59
CA ASN A 84 -8.05 17.75 13.55
C ASN A 84 -8.93 16.50 13.80
N LEU A 85 -9.90 16.63 14.70
CA LEU A 85 -10.77 15.54 15.18
C LEU A 85 -11.91 15.13 14.21
N SER A 86 -12.02 15.78 13.05
CA SER A 86 -13.18 15.69 12.14
C SER A 86 -13.18 14.52 11.15
N GLN A 87 -12.11 13.74 11.04
CA GLN A 87 -11.95 12.75 9.94
C GLN A 87 -11.87 11.28 10.38
N LEU A 88 -12.27 10.97 11.62
CA LEU A 88 -12.22 9.59 12.16
C LEU A 88 -13.53 8.81 12.02
N GLU A 89 -14.60 9.46 11.57
CA GLU A 89 -15.90 8.86 11.35
C GLU A 89 -16.09 8.59 9.85
N GLY A 90 -15.83 7.36 9.43
CA GLY A 90 -16.18 6.89 8.09
C GLY A 90 -14.99 6.66 7.18
N ASP A 91 -14.50 5.42 7.19
CA ASP A 91 -14.35 4.67 5.93
C ASP A 91 -14.09 3.21 6.33
N HIS A 92 -15.16 2.59 6.81
CA HIS A 92 -15.22 1.15 6.94
C HIS A 92 -16.21 0.64 5.91
N GLU A 93 -15.87 0.72 4.62
CA GLU A 93 -16.61 -0.06 3.64
C GLU A 93 -15.80 -0.31 2.36
N LYS A 94 -16.06 -1.49 1.79
CA LYS A 94 -15.65 -2.02 0.47
C LYS A 94 -14.16 -2.29 0.20
N ASN A 95 -13.71 -3.47 0.63
CA ASN A 95 -12.94 -4.31 -0.30
C ASN A 95 -13.42 -5.76 -0.29
N ALA A 96 -14.45 -5.98 -1.11
CA ALA A 96 -14.89 -7.30 -1.52
C ALA A 96 -13.74 -8.01 -2.24
N GLY A 97 -13.33 -9.15 -1.70
CA GLY A 97 -12.38 -10.04 -2.36
C GLY A 97 -12.98 -10.52 -3.69
N LYS A 98 -12.36 -10.09 -4.79
CA LYS A 98 -12.49 -10.77 -6.07
C LYS A 98 -11.22 -11.58 -6.30
N ILE A 99 -11.25 -12.82 -5.82
CA ILE A 99 -10.33 -13.86 -6.27
C ILE A 99 -10.76 -14.21 -7.70
N ASN A 100 -9.98 -13.81 -8.70
CA ASN A 100 -10.12 -14.31 -10.06
C ASN A 100 -9.16 -15.49 -10.23
N GLY A 101 -9.64 -16.53 -10.91
CA GLY A 101 -9.18 -17.90 -10.80
C GLY A 101 -7.91 -18.27 -11.56
N GLU A 102 -7.55 -19.53 -11.38
CA GLU A 102 -6.89 -20.32 -12.40
C GLU A 102 -7.55 -21.71 -12.35
N GLU A 103 -8.44 -21.93 -13.32
CA GLU A 103 -8.93 -23.23 -13.71
C GLU A 103 -7.78 -23.91 -14.44
N VAL A 104 -7.22 -24.97 -13.85
CA VAL A 104 -6.36 -25.90 -14.58
C VAL A 104 -7.15 -27.17 -14.78
N VAL A 105 -7.81 -27.25 -15.94
CA VAL A 105 -8.26 -28.51 -16.52
C VAL A 105 -7.01 -29.37 -16.77
N ALA A 106 -6.92 -30.49 -16.06
CA ALA A 106 -6.05 -31.58 -16.44
C ALA A 106 -6.94 -32.64 -17.09
N GLU A 107 -6.97 -32.66 -18.42
CA GLU A 107 -7.58 -33.72 -19.21
C GLU A 107 -6.78 -35.03 -19.03
N THR A 108 -7.50 -36.15 -18.96
CA THR A 108 -7.02 -37.54 -18.88
C THR A 108 -6.64 -38.07 -20.26
#